data_AF-A0A7K4DVJ5-F1
#
_entry.id   AF-A0A7K4DVJ5-F1
#
_cell.length_a   1.000
_cell.length_b   1.000
_cell.length_c   1.000
_cell.angle_alpha   90.00
_cell.angle_beta   90.00
_cell.angle_gamma   90.00
#
_symmetry.space_group_name_H-M   'P 1'
#
loop_
_entity.id
_entity.type
_entity.pdbx_description
1 polymer ?
#
loop_
_entity_poly.entity_id
_entity_poly.type
_entity_poly.pdbx_seq_one_letter_code
_entity_poly.pdbx_strand_id
1 'polypeptide(L)'
;HRYAGKTILFDVNVIKSLESPSDKIDGILKNRLPVEDSKISFDLKDKEVNISIPEEILRADGLQIMKHFIQLDIFKFVPTLEKVSFVETHVNKQTQEKKTETKEKVVEEKTA
;
A
#
# COMPACT_ATOMS: atom_id res chain seq x y z
N HIS A 1 -5.82 -16.18 -29.95
CA HIS A 1 -6.11 -16.29 -28.50
C HIS A 1 -6.45 -17.75 -28.17
N ARG A 2 -5.89 -18.34 -27.09
CA ARG A 2 -5.97 -19.79 -26.78
C ARG A 2 -7.41 -20.34 -26.65
N TYR A 3 -8.36 -19.50 -26.27
CA TYR A 3 -9.76 -19.88 -26.02
C TYR A 3 -10.77 -19.26 -27.02
N ALA A 4 -10.31 -18.79 -28.18
CA ALA A 4 -11.21 -18.24 -29.19
C ALA A 4 -12.24 -19.30 -29.65
N GLY A 5 -13.51 -18.92 -29.74
CA GLY A 5 -14.60 -19.81 -30.16
C GLY A 5 -15.06 -20.83 -29.11
N LYS A 6 -14.58 -20.74 -27.85
CA LYS A 6 -15.00 -21.63 -26.76
C LYS A 6 -15.95 -20.90 -25.79
N THR A 7 -16.90 -21.65 -25.21
CA THR A 7 -17.69 -21.19 -24.07
C THR A 7 -16.92 -21.44 -22.79
N ILE A 8 -16.83 -20.45 -21.91
CA ILE A 8 -16.19 -20.58 -20.60
C ILE A 8 -17.29 -20.51 -19.52
N LEU A 9 -17.42 -21.57 -18.74
CA LEU A 9 -18.34 -21.64 -17.60
C LEU A 9 -17.55 -21.31 -16.33
N PHE A 10 -18.10 -20.40 -15.52
CA PHE A 10 -17.57 -20.04 -14.21
C PHE A 10 -18.67 -20.13 -13.17
N ASP A 11 -18.31 -20.62 -11.99
CA ASP A 11 -19.10 -20.49 -10.77
C ASP A 11 -18.43 -19.42 -9.90
N VAL A 12 -19.19 -18.42 -9.46
CA VAL A 12 -18.66 -17.24 -8.79
C VAL A 12 -19.40 -17.03 -7.48
N ASN A 13 -18.64 -16.86 -6.40
CA ASN A 13 -19.17 -16.52 -5.09
C ASN A 13 -18.76 -15.09 -4.71
N VAL A 14 -19.72 -14.30 -4.19
CA VAL A 14 -19.45 -12.95 -3.69
C VAL A 14 -19.04 -13.06 -2.22
N ILE A 15 -17.75 -12.82 -1.94
CA ILE A 15 -17.18 -12.99 -0.60
C ILE A 15 -17.48 -11.78 0.29
N LYS A 16 -17.39 -10.55 -0.25
CA LYS A 16 -17.58 -9.31 0.52
C LYS A 16 -17.99 -8.15 -0.40
N SER A 17 -18.91 -7.31 0.06
CA SER A 17 -19.21 -6.00 -0.51
C SER A 17 -18.32 -4.93 0.13
N LEU A 18 -17.73 -4.03 -0.67
CA LEU A 18 -16.87 -2.94 -0.19
C LEU A 18 -17.69 -1.64 -0.07
N GLU A 19 -18.28 -1.41 1.09
CA GLU A 19 -19.22 -0.31 1.30
C GLU A 19 -18.55 0.94 1.87
N SER A 20 -17.70 0.77 2.89
CA SER A 20 -17.06 1.88 3.58
C SER A 20 -15.95 2.53 2.74
N PRO A 21 -15.64 3.82 2.96
CA PRO A 21 -14.48 4.48 2.36
C PRO A 21 -13.18 3.68 2.53
N SER A 22 -12.93 3.17 3.73
CA SER A 22 -11.73 2.36 4.03
C SER A 22 -11.70 1.04 3.26
N ASP A 23 -12.83 0.33 3.16
CA ASP A 23 -12.91 -0.93 2.39
C ASP A 23 -12.62 -0.71 0.90
N LYS A 24 -13.13 0.38 0.35
CA LYS A 24 -12.92 0.75 -1.06
C LYS A 24 -11.48 1.12 -1.33
N ILE A 25 -10.87 1.95 -0.46
CA ILE A 25 -9.45 2.32 -0.57
C ILE A 25 -8.58 1.06 -0.50
N ASP A 26 -8.82 0.19 0.50
CA ASP A 26 -8.09 -1.07 0.65
C ASP A 26 -8.19 -1.95 -0.61
N GLY A 27 -9.41 -2.13 -1.15
CA GLY A 27 -9.63 -2.90 -2.37
C GLY A 27 -8.95 -2.31 -3.61
N ILE A 28 -8.96 -0.98 -3.77
CA ILE A 28 -8.27 -0.29 -4.87
C ILE A 28 -6.76 -0.52 -4.76
N LEU A 29 -6.19 -0.37 -3.57
CA LEU A 29 -4.75 -0.54 -3.36
C LEU A 29 -4.31 -1.98 -3.62
N LYS A 30 -5.02 -2.98 -3.10
CA LYS A 30 -4.74 -4.41 -3.34
C LYS A 30 -4.81 -4.79 -4.83
N ASN A 31 -5.73 -4.17 -5.57
CA ASN A 31 -5.86 -4.43 -7.00
C ASN A 31 -4.78 -3.74 -7.86
N ARG A 32 -4.18 -2.64 -7.37
CA ARG A 32 -3.26 -1.80 -8.14
C ARG A 32 -1.79 -1.99 -7.76
N LEU A 33 -1.49 -2.23 -6.48
CA LEU A 33 -0.13 -2.37 -6.00
C LEU A 33 0.33 -3.83 -6.12
N PRO A 34 1.44 -4.12 -6.82
CA PRO A 34 1.96 -5.47 -7.01
C PRO A 34 2.78 -5.91 -5.78
N VAL A 35 2.15 -5.90 -4.61
CA VAL A 35 2.76 -6.26 -3.32
C VAL A 35 1.81 -7.16 -2.54
N GLU A 36 2.31 -7.81 -1.52
CA GLU A 36 1.46 -8.53 -0.57
C GLU A 36 0.55 -7.56 0.20
N ASP A 37 -0.70 -7.97 0.41
CA ASP A 37 -1.72 -7.21 1.16
C ASP A 37 -1.20 -6.68 2.52
N SER A 38 -0.35 -7.45 3.19
CA SER A 38 0.25 -7.12 4.49
C SER A 38 1.16 -5.88 4.47
N LYS A 39 1.69 -5.51 3.29
CA LYS A 39 2.60 -4.37 3.12
C LYS A 39 1.86 -3.10 2.73
N ILE A 40 0.57 -3.20 2.38
CA ILE A 40 -0.26 -2.06 2.04
C ILE A 40 -0.71 -1.39 3.33
N SER A 41 -0.45 -0.10 3.45
CA SER A 41 -0.94 0.70 4.58
C SER A 41 -1.36 2.09 4.12
N PHE A 42 -2.43 2.57 4.74
CA PHE A 42 -2.94 3.93 4.54
C PHE A 42 -3.54 4.46 5.84
N ASP A 43 -3.55 5.78 5.97
CA ASP A 43 -4.16 6.51 7.08
C ASP A 43 -5.25 7.42 6.50
N LEU A 44 -6.49 7.21 6.93
CA LEU A 44 -7.66 7.97 6.51
C LEU A 44 -8.03 8.93 7.65
N LYS A 45 -7.92 10.23 7.41
CA LYS A 45 -8.26 11.28 8.36
C LYS A 45 -9.15 12.32 7.69
N ASP A 46 -10.33 12.52 8.26
CA ASP A 46 -11.35 13.43 7.72
C ASP A 46 -11.65 13.15 6.24
N LYS A 47 -11.20 14.04 5.36
CA LYS A 47 -11.38 13.95 3.90
C LYS A 47 -10.04 13.77 3.16
N GLU A 48 -9.00 13.37 3.88
CA GLU A 48 -7.67 13.13 3.34
C GLU A 48 -7.24 11.67 3.57
N VAL A 49 -6.57 11.09 2.60
CA VAL A 49 -5.92 9.79 2.75
C VAL A 49 -4.43 9.88 2.45
N ASN A 50 -3.62 9.32 3.35
CA ASN A 50 -2.19 9.17 3.18
C ASN A 50 -1.87 7.70 2.92
N ILE A 51 -1.34 7.39 1.75
CA ILE A 51 -1.00 6.03 1.32
C ILE A 51 0.51 5.85 1.44
N SER A 52 0.95 4.88 2.23
CA SER A 52 2.37 4.54 2.33
C SER A 52 2.77 3.65 1.16
N ILE A 53 3.77 4.07 0.39
CA ILE A 53 4.32 3.26 -0.69
C ILE A 53 5.36 2.28 -0.12
N PRO A 54 5.19 0.95 -0.31
CA PRO A 54 6.16 -0.03 0.13
C PRO A 54 7.55 0.18 -0.50
N GLU A 55 8.61 0.01 0.29
CA GLU A 55 10.01 0.25 -0.14
C GLU A 55 10.37 -0.56 -1.40
N GLU A 56 9.86 -1.78 -1.51
CA GLU A 56 10.14 -2.71 -2.61
C GLU A 56 9.64 -2.24 -3.98
N ILE A 57 8.62 -1.37 -4.02
CA ILE A 57 8.08 -0.84 -5.28
C ILE A 57 8.49 0.60 -5.57
N LEU A 58 9.29 1.24 -4.70
CA LEU A 58 9.75 2.63 -4.91
C LEU A 58 10.53 2.81 -6.23
N ARG A 59 11.17 1.74 -6.71
CA ARG A 59 11.91 1.72 -7.97
C ARG A 59 11.21 0.94 -9.09
N ALA A 60 9.95 0.55 -8.88
CA ALA A 60 9.20 -0.18 -9.90
C ALA A 60 8.93 0.72 -11.12
N ASP A 61 9.13 0.18 -12.31
CA ASP A 61 8.76 0.85 -13.56
C ASP A 61 7.26 1.15 -13.56
N GLY A 62 6.90 2.40 -13.88
CA GLY A 62 5.50 2.81 -13.96
C GLY A 62 4.82 3.14 -12.63
N LEU A 63 5.54 3.20 -11.50
CA LEU A 63 4.97 3.59 -10.20
C LEU A 63 4.16 4.90 -10.26
N GLN A 64 4.64 5.91 -10.99
CA GLN A 64 3.92 7.19 -11.13
C GLN A 64 2.59 7.04 -11.88
N ILE A 65 2.56 6.16 -12.89
CA ILE A 65 1.34 5.85 -13.63
C ILE A 65 0.35 5.10 -12.72
N MET A 66 0.85 4.17 -11.91
CA MET A 66 0.02 3.49 -10.90
C MET A 66 -0.57 4.47 -9.89
N LYS A 67 0.22 5.40 -9.35
CA LYS A 67 -0.26 6.46 -8.44
C LYS A 67 -1.39 7.27 -9.07
N HIS A 68 -1.24 7.65 -10.33
CA HIS A 68 -2.28 8.38 -11.05
C HIS A 68 -3.59 7.58 -11.14
N PHE A 69 -3.53 6.31 -11.53
CA PHE A 69 -4.75 5.48 -11.59
C PHE A 69 -5.35 5.21 -10.21
N ILE A 70 -4.54 5.00 -9.18
CA ILE A 70 -5.01 4.86 -7.80
C ILE A 70 -5.75 6.13 -7.36
N GLN A 71 -5.17 7.31 -7.61
CA GLN A 71 -5.80 8.59 -7.30
C GLN A 71 -7.17 8.74 -8.01
N LEU A 72 -7.23 8.43 -9.31
CA LEU A 72 -8.48 8.49 -10.08
C LEU A 72 -9.54 7.55 -9.53
N ASP A 73 -9.16 6.29 -9.23
CA ASP A 73 -10.08 5.30 -8.68
C ASP A 73 -10.57 5.73 -7.29
N ILE A 74 -9.69 6.25 -6.42
CA ILE A 74 -10.08 6.72 -5.09
C ILE A 74 -11.11 7.85 -5.18
N PHE A 75 -10.87 8.89 -5.99
CA PHE A 75 -11.82 9.98 -6.12
C PHE A 75 -13.13 9.56 -6.79
N LYS A 76 -13.09 8.57 -7.68
CA LYS A 76 -14.29 8.01 -8.31
C LYS A 76 -15.14 7.22 -7.33
N PHE A 77 -14.54 6.37 -6.51
CA PHE A 77 -15.27 5.42 -5.65
C PHE A 77 -15.51 5.92 -4.22
N VAL A 78 -14.74 6.93 -3.80
CA VAL A 78 -14.85 7.62 -2.51
C VAL A 78 -14.93 9.13 -2.74
N PRO A 79 -16.06 9.64 -3.27
CA PRO A 79 -16.20 11.04 -3.71
C PRO A 79 -16.14 12.07 -2.57
N THR A 80 -16.18 11.62 -1.31
CA THR A 80 -16.05 12.48 -0.12
C THR A 80 -14.60 12.87 0.18
N LEU A 81 -13.61 12.16 -0.42
CA LEU A 81 -12.20 12.49 -0.26
C LEU A 81 -11.83 13.69 -1.13
N GLU A 82 -11.13 14.65 -0.53
CA GLU A 82 -10.67 15.87 -1.19
C GLU A 82 -9.18 15.78 -1.55
N LYS A 83 -8.43 14.89 -0.88
CA LYS A 83 -6.97 14.80 -1.05
C LYS A 83 -6.45 13.38 -0.88
N VAL A 84 -5.49 13.04 -1.73
CA VAL A 84 -4.71 11.79 -1.67
C VAL A 84 -3.24 12.18 -1.63
N SER A 85 -2.51 11.71 -0.62
CA SER A 85 -1.06 11.85 -0.52
C SER A 85 -0.39 10.49 -0.64
N PHE A 86 0.68 10.40 -1.42
CA PHE A 86 1.53 9.21 -1.48
C PHE A 86 2.81 9.48 -0.69
N VAL A 87 3.06 8.66 0.33
CA VAL A 87 4.20 8.80 1.24
C VAL A 87 5.26 7.78 0.87
N GLU A 88 6.40 8.27 0.40
CA GLU A 88 7.60 7.46 0.16
C GLU A 88 8.59 7.67 1.30
N THR A 89 9.08 6.58 1.88
CA THR A 89 9.99 6.64 3.02
C THR A 89 11.35 6.06 2.64
N HIS A 90 12.41 6.85 2.82
CA HIS A 90 13.80 6.40 2.63
C HIS A 90 14.53 6.44 3.97
N VAL A 91 14.91 5.27 4.44
CA VAL A 91 15.59 5.10 5.73
C VAL A 91 17.10 4.99 5.50
N ASN A 92 17.88 5.85 6.16
CA ASN A 92 19.34 5.72 6.13
C ASN A 92 19.79 4.53 6.99
N LYS A 93 20.15 3.43 6.34
CA LYS A 93 20.60 2.19 7.01
C LYS A 93 21.88 2.39 7.82
N GLN A 94 22.77 3.30 7.42
CA GLN A 94 24.02 3.59 8.14
C GLN A 94 23.79 4.20 9.54
N THR A 95 22.63 4.84 9.77
CA THR A 95 22.30 5.42 11.08
C THR A 95 21.53 4.46 11.98
N GLN A 96 20.98 3.38 11.42
CA GLN A 96 20.25 2.35 12.18
C GLN A 96 21.20 1.36 12.85
N GLU A 97 22.23 0.90 12.14
CA GLU A 97 23.27 0.01 12.69
C GLU A 97 23.98 0.65 13.90
N LYS A 98 24.32 1.95 13.80
CA LYS A 98 24.87 2.72 14.93
C LYS A 98 23.93 2.78 16.14
N LYS A 99 22.60 2.88 15.95
CA LYS A 99 21.66 2.92 17.08
C LYS A 99 21.48 1.55 17.73
N THR A 100 21.66 0.45 16.99
CA THR A 100 21.60 -0.91 17.53
C THR A 100 22.86 -1.24 18.34
N GLU A 101 24.06 -0.91 17.82
CA GLU A 101 25.34 -1.07 18.55
C GLU A 101 25.43 -0.19 19.82
N THR A 102 24.86 1.02 19.79
CA THR A 102 24.86 1.90 20.98
C THR A 102 23.89 1.40 22.06
N LYS A 103 22.84 0.64 21.69
CA LYS A 103 21.92 0.04 22.66
C LYS A 103 22.52 -1.23 23.29
N GLU A 104 23.25 -2.06 22.54
CA GLU A 104 23.94 -3.23 23.09
C GLU A 104 25.04 -2.85 24.09
N LYS A 105 25.87 -1.84 23.79
CA LYS A 105 26.90 -1.36 24.72
C LYS A 105 26.35 -0.80 26.04
N VAL A 106 25.18 -0.13 26.00
CA VAL A 106 24.55 0.45 27.21
C VAL A 106 23.84 -0.61 28.06
N VAL A 107 23.46 -1.76 27.48
CA VAL A 107 22.91 -2.89 28.24
C VAL A 107 24.04 -3.70 28.89
N GLU A 108 25.17 -3.90 28.22
CA GLU A 108 26.33 -4.63 28.76
C GLU A 108 26.99 -3.90 29.95
N GLU A 109 27.07 -2.58 29.92
CA GLU A 109 27.66 -1.74 30.99
C GLU A 109 26.73 -1.56 32.22
N LYS A 110 25.45 -1.97 32.13
CA LYS A 110 24.49 -1.92 33.26
C LYS A 110 24.29 -3.27 33.96
N THR A 111 24.92 -4.33 33.47
CA THR A 111 24.88 -5.68 34.06
C THR A 111 26.22 -6.17 34.61
N ALA A 112 27.25 -5.31 34.64
CA ALA A 112 28.56 -5.59 35.25
C ALA A 112 28.75 -4.87 36.59
#